data_AF-A0A6G3S0W2-F1
#
_entry.id   AF-A0A6G3S0W2-F1
#
_cell.length_a   1.000
_cell.length_b   1.000
_cell.length_c   1.000
_cell.angle_alpha   90.00
_cell.angle_beta   90.00
_cell.angle_gamma   90.00
#
_symmetry.space_group_name_H-M   'P 1'
#
loop_
_entity.id
_entity.type
_entity.pdbx_description
1 polymer ?
#
loop_
_entity_poly.entity_id
_entity_poly.type
_entity_poly.pdbx_seq_one_letter_code
_entity_poly.pdbx_strand_id
1 'polypeptide(L)'
;PVRTIVLGPDDEAVVDFAAQDPAASPLAVEAARGGSPALLVRPEDSGAMGDDASGAPVLIRADVTSLLCVPLIPAPGEPVQGVLTLFRSAGRVAYSMAEAQTLDVMSRHIALAMGR
;
A
#
# COMPACT_ATOMS: atom_id res chain seq x y z
N PRO A 1 2.67 10.85 -7.54
CA PRO A 1 3.37 9.91 -6.63
C PRO A 1 4.41 9.13 -7.43
N VAL A 2 5.63 8.95 -6.91
CA VAL A 2 6.64 8.06 -7.52
C VAL A 2 6.89 6.94 -6.52
N ARG A 3 7.05 5.70 -6.99
CA ARG A 3 7.35 4.60 -6.09
C ARG A 3 8.82 4.64 -5.71
N THR A 4 9.09 4.75 -4.40
CA THR A 4 10.45 4.80 -3.88
C THR A 4 11.04 3.42 -3.63
N ILE A 5 10.22 2.48 -3.14
CA ILE A 5 10.67 1.14 -2.74
C ILE A 5 9.52 0.14 -2.78
N VAL A 6 9.84 -1.12 -3.10
CA VAL A 6 8.98 -2.30 -2.91
C VAL A 6 9.80 -3.35 -2.20
N LEU A 7 9.20 -3.98 -1.19
CA LEU A 7 9.82 -5.04 -0.41
C LEU A 7 8.85 -6.21 -0.31
N GLY A 8 9.37 -7.42 -0.39
CA GLY A 8 8.58 -8.64 -0.30
C GLY A 8 9.46 -9.89 -0.31
N PRO A 9 8.91 -11.05 0.06
CA PRO A 9 9.63 -12.32 0.06
C PRO A 9 9.73 -12.96 -1.33
N ASP A 10 8.95 -12.47 -2.30
CA ASP A 10 8.85 -12.99 -3.66
C ASP A 10 9.36 -11.93 -4.64
N ASP A 11 10.50 -12.20 -5.26
CA ASP A 11 11.17 -11.27 -6.16
C ASP A 11 10.31 -10.95 -7.41
N GLU A 12 9.53 -11.90 -7.93
CA GLU A 12 8.67 -11.65 -9.10
C GLU A 12 7.54 -10.68 -8.73
N ALA A 13 6.83 -10.93 -7.63
CA ALA A 13 5.80 -10.02 -7.14
C ALA A 13 6.38 -8.63 -6.82
N VAL A 14 7.60 -8.56 -6.28
CA VAL A 14 8.28 -7.29 -6.01
C VAL A 14 8.54 -6.52 -7.31
N VAL A 15 9.01 -7.19 -8.36
CA VAL A 15 9.22 -6.57 -9.69
C VAL A 15 7.90 -6.08 -10.28
N ASP A 16 6.86 -6.92 -10.23
CA ASP A 16 5.55 -6.59 -10.78
C ASP A 16 4.94 -5.36 -10.08
N PHE A 17 4.97 -5.35 -8.73
CA PHE A 17 4.51 -4.18 -7.97
C PHE A 17 5.41 -2.96 -8.18
N ALA A 18 6.71 -3.13 -8.39
CA ALA A 18 7.63 -2.02 -8.65
C ALA A 18 7.32 -1.32 -9.98
N ALA A 19 6.84 -2.06 -10.98
CA ALA A 19 6.48 -1.54 -12.30
C ALA A 19 5.17 -0.73 -12.34
N GLN A 20 4.28 -0.88 -11.36
CA GLN A 20 2.95 -0.24 -11.39
C GLN A 20 3.01 1.28 -11.22
N ASP A 21 2.05 2.04 -11.73
CA ASP A 21 1.96 3.47 -11.38
C ASP A 21 1.21 3.66 -10.05
N PRO A 22 1.85 4.13 -8.96
CA PRO A 22 1.15 4.39 -7.70
C PRO A 22 0.10 5.51 -7.83
N ALA A 23 0.17 6.37 -8.84
CA ALA A 23 -0.87 7.37 -9.13
C ALA A 23 -2.15 6.75 -9.71
N ALA A 24 -2.04 5.57 -10.32
CA ALA A 24 -3.16 4.83 -10.87
C ALA A 24 -3.91 3.99 -9.82
N SER A 25 -3.33 3.80 -8.62
CA SER A 25 -3.97 3.09 -7.51
C SER A 25 -5.04 3.94 -6.82
N PRO A 26 -6.34 3.59 -6.89
CA PRO A 26 -7.39 4.37 -6.24
C PRO A 26 -7.20 4.43 -4.72
N LEU A 27 -6.81 3.32 -4.09
CA LEU A 27 -6.66 3.25 -2.63
C LEU A 27 -5.46 4.06 -2.12
N ALA A 28 -4.34 4.05 -2.85
CA ALA A 28 -3.20 4.88 -2.49
C ALA A 28 -3.52 6.37 -2.66
N VAL A 29 -4.25 6.74 -3.72
CA VAL A 29 -4.71 8.12 -3.95
C VAL A 29 -5.71 8.56 -2.87
N GLU A 30 -6.62 7.68 -2.46
CA GLU A 30 -7.58 7.96 -1.38
C GLU A 30 -6.87 8.22 -0.05
N ALA A 31 -5.95 7.34 0.36
CA ALA A 31 -5.18 7.52 1.59
C ALA A 31 -4.35 8.82 1.54
N ALA A 32 -3.75 9.14 0.39
CA ALA A 32 -2.99 10.37 0.21
C ALA A 32 -3.85 11.64 0.32
N ARG A 33 -5.08 11.62 -0.21
CA ARG A 33 -6.00 12.78 -0.15
C ARG A 33 -6.67 12.92 1.21
N GLY A 34 -7.07 11.80 1.81
CA GLY A 34 -7.81 11.78 3.07
C GLY A 34 -6.94 12.01 4.29
N GLY A 35 -5.63 11.67 4.21
CA GLY A 35 -4.75 11.71 5.36
C GLY A 35 -5.12 10.69 6.44
N SER A 36 -5.89 9.65 6.07
CA SER A 36 -6.29 8.54 6.93
C SER A 36 -5.95 7.19 6.30
N PRO A 37 -5.71 6.14 7.11
CA PRO A 37 -5.53 4.79 6.59
C PRO A 37 -6.75 4.30 5.81
N ALA A 38 -6.52 3.57 4.72
CA ALA A 38 -7.56 2.97 3.89
C ALA A 38 -7.30 1.45 3.77
N LEU A 39 -8.27 0.64 4.21
CA LEU A 39 -8.21 -0.83 4.22
C LEU A 39 -9.18 -1.38 3.18
N LEU A 40 -8.68 -2.26 2.32
CA LEU A 40 -9.51 -3.06 1.43
C LEU A 40 -9.33 -4.54 1.75
N VAL A 41 -10.45 -5.19 2.10
CA VAL A 41 -10.52 -6.63 2.37
C VAL A 41 -11.17 -7.30 1.17
N ARG A 42 -10.53 -8.33 0.62
CA ARG A 42 -10.99 -9.05 -0.58
C ARG A 42 -11.28 -8.10 -1.74
N PRO A 43 -10.23 -7.55 -2.38
CA PRO A 43 -10.39 -6.58 -3.47
C PRO A 43 -11.28 -7.17 -4.58
N GLU A 44 -12.47 -6.57 -4.76
CA GLU A 44 -13.42 -6.98 -5.81
C GLU A 44 -12.92 -6.55 -7.19
N ASP A 45 -12.31 -5.38 -7.25
CA ASP A 45 -11.58 -4.90 -8.43
C ASP A 45 -10.13 -5.38 -8.38
N SER A 46 -9.86 -6.47 -9.09
CA SER A 46 -8.52 -7.04 -9.19
C SER A 46 -7.52 -6.11 -9.90
N GLY A 47 -7.99 -5.22 -10.77
CA GLY A 47 -7.16 -4.28 -11.55
C GLY A 47 -6.81 -3.00 -10.79
N ALA A 48 -7.29 -2.82 -9.55
CA ALA A 48 -7.10 -1.59 -8.78
C ALA A 48 -5.64 -1.23 -8.47
N MET A 49 -4.70 -2.19 -8.61
CA MET A 49 -3.27 -1.96 -8.48
C MET A 49 -2.49 -2.12 -9.79
N GLY A 50 -3.18 -2.27 -10.91
CA GLY A 50 -2.62 -2.49 -12.23
C GLY A 50 -2.30 -3.95 -12.56
N ASP A 51 -1.63 -4.13 -13.69
CA ASP A 51 -1.38 -5.41 -14.33
C ASP A 51 0.12 -5.66 -14.48
N ASP A 52 0.51 -6.93 -14.44
CA ASP A 52 1.89 -7.36 -14.72
C ASP A 52 2.23 -7.23 -16.22
N ALA A 53 3.46 -7.59 -16.59
CA ALA A 53 3.92 -7.51 -17.98
C ALA A 53 3.15 -8.43 -18.96
N SER A 54 2.40 -9.42 -18.45
CA SER A 54 1.54 -10.29 -19.25
C SER A 54 0.11 -9.76 -19.38
N GLY A 55 -0.21 -8.67 -18.69
CA GLY A 55 -1.56 -8.11 -18.61
C GLY A 55 -2.46 -8.79 -17.58
N ALA A 56 -1.88 -9.55 -16.63
CA ALA A 56 -2.63 -10.17 -15.55
C ALA A 56 -2.62 -9.26 -14.30
N PRO A 57 -3.74 -9.12 -13.57
CA PRO A 57 -3.78 -8.23 -12.42
C PRO A 57 -2.79 -8.64 -11.33
N VAL A 58 -1.95 -7.70 -10.88
CA VAL A 58 -0.86 -7.99 -9.92
C VAL A 58 -1.40 -8.50 -8.58
N LEU A 59 -2.62 -8.10 -8.20
CA LEU A 59 -3.28 -8.56 -6.97
C LEU A 59 -3.60 -10.06 -7.02
N ILE A 60 -3.96 -10.58 -8.19
CA ILE A 60 -4.27 -12.00 -8.37
C ILE A 60 -2.98 -12.82 -8.39
N ARG A 61 -1.97 -12.34 -9.14
CA ARG A 61 -0.66 -12.99 -9.25
C ARG A 61 0.01 -13.15 -7.89
N ALA A 62 -0.04 -12.11 -7.06
CA ALA A 62 0.51 -12.12 -5.71
C ALA A 62 -0.45 -12.69 -4.64
N ASP A 63 -1.58 -13.30 -5.03
CA ASP A 63 -2.60 -13.87 -4.14
C ASP A 63 -3.00 -12.95 -2.98
N VAL A 64 -3.22 -11.66 -3.27
CA VAL A 64 -3.52 -10.64 -2.26
C VAL A 64 -4.94 -10.82 -1.74
N THR A 65 -5.08 -11.04 -0.44
CA THR A 65 -6.38 -11.20 0.25
C THR A 65 -6.85 -9.92 0.93
N SER A 66 -5.93 -9.03 1.29
CA SER A 66 -6.23 -7.70 1.82
C SER A 66 -5.05 -6.76 1.61
N LEU A 67 -5.33 -5.47 1.54
CA LEU A 67 -4.31 -4.44 1.45
C LEU A 67 -4.66 -3.20 2.27
N LEU A 68 -3.64 -2.53 2.78
CA LEU A 68 -3.75 -1.38 3.66
C LEU A 68 -2.83 -0.27 3.15
N CYS A 69 -3.42 0.88 2.84
CA CYS A 69 -2.69 2.10 2.51
C CYS A 69 -2.67 3.01 3.73
N VAL A 70 -1.49 3.42 4.18
CA VAL A 70 -1.30 4.30 5.33
C VAL A 70 -0.56 5.55 4.88
N PRO A 71 -1.11 6.77 5.06
CA PRO A 71 -0.41 7.98 4.72
C PRO A 71 0.79 8.21 5.67
N LEU A 72 1.87 8.76 5.12
CA LEU A 72 3.07 9.13 5.86
C LEU A 72 2.98 10.61 6.24
N ILE A 73 2.63 10.88 7.50
CA ILE A 73 2.43 12.24 8.04
C ILE A 73 3.31 12.40 9.30
N PRO A 74 4.28 13.32 9.34
CA PRO A 74 5.20 13.42 10.48
C PRO A 74 4.55 13.93 11.77
N ALA A 75 3.58 14.85 11.64
CA ALA A 75 2.81 15.39 12.74
C ALA A 75 1.37 15.78 12.32
N PRO A 76 0.40 15.81 13.26
CA PRO A 76 -0.96 16.26 12.96
C PRO A 76 -0.96 17.66 12.32
N GLY A 77 -1.67 17.80 11.20
CA GLY A 77 -1.76 19.05 10.44
C GLY A 77 -0.65 19.29 9.40
N GLU A 78 0.36 18.42 9.35
CA GLU A 78 1.36 18.45 8.28
C GLU A 78 0.88 17.77 6.99
N PRO A 79 1.43 18.12 5.82
CA PRO A 79 1.06 17.49 4.56
C PRO A 79 1.48 16.02 4.51
N VAL A 80 0.73 15.22 3.75
CA VAL A 80 1.09 13.84 3.43
C VAL A 80 2.35 13.82 2.57
N GLN A 81 3.40 13.16 3.04
CA GLN A 81 4.69 13.04 2.36
C GLN A 81 4.76 11.83 1.40
N GLY A 82 3.88 10.85 1.61
CA GLY A 82 3.81 9.62 0.83
C GLY A 82 2.76 8.67 1.38
N VAL A 83 2.69 7.48 0.80
CA VAL A 83 1.78 6.41 1.27
C VAL A 83 2.58 5.12 1.37
N LEU A 84 2.45 4.43 2.50
CA LEU A 84 2.91 3.06 2.68
C LEU A 84 1.76 2.12 2.31
N THR A 85 1.92 1.35 1.23
CA THR A 85 0.97 0.31 0.82
C THR A 85 1.48 -1.05 1.25
N LEU A 86 0.63 -1.79 1.96
CA LEU A 86 0.93 -3.10 2.53
C LEU A 86 -0.03 -4.12 1.95
N PHE A 87 0.52 -5.21 1.44
CA PHE A 87 -0.26 -6.33 0.92
C PHE A 87 -0.14 -7.51 1.87
N ARG A 88 -1.22 -8.26 1.97
CA ARG A 88 -1.26 -9.53 2.67
C ARG A 88 -1.75 -10.60 1.72
N SER A 89 -0.96 -11.66 1.59
CA SER A 89 -1.16 -12.74 0.62
C SER A 89 -1.32 -14.11 1.27
N ALA A 90 -1.55 -15.14 0.46
CA ALA A 90 -1.47 -16.55 0.85
C ALA A 90 -2.50 -16.97 1.91
N GLY A 91 -3.77 -16.56 1.72
CA GLY A 91 -4.87 -16.96 2.60
C GLY A 91 -4.81 -16.42 4.03
N ARG A 92 -3.89 -15.49 4.33
CA ARG A 92 -3.82 -14.83 5.64
C ARG A 92 -5.08 -13.98 5.89
N VAL A 93 -5.51 -13.95 7.15
CA VAL A 93 -6.64 -13.13 7.61
C VAL A 93 -6.35 -11.65 7.36
N ALA A 94 -7.36 -10.90 6.95
CA ALA A 94 -7.27 -9.46 6.74
C ALA A 94 -6.65 -8.72 7.94
N TYR A 95 -6.06 -7.55 7.67
CA TYR A 95 -5.55 -6.67 8.73
C TYR A 95 -6.66 -6.34 9.74
N SER A 96 -6.37 -6.59 11.01
CA SER A 96 -7.21 -6.18 12.13
C SER A 96 -7.07 -4.68 12.42
N MET A 97 -8.00 -4.13 13.21
CA MET A 97 -7.90 -2.75 13.67
C MET A 97 -6.64 -2.50 14.51
N ALA A 98 -6.20 -3.48 15.29
CA ALA A 98 -4.98 -3.36 16.10
C ALA A 98 -3.72 -3.28 15.22
N GLU A 99 -3.66 -4.09 14.17
CA GLU A 99 -2.57 -4.01 13.18
C GLU A 99 -2.62 -2.68 12.41
N ALA A 100 -3.80 -2.22 12.01
CA ALA A 100 -3.97 -0.93 11.35
C ALA A 100 -3.47 0.22 12.24
N GLN A 101 -3.82 0.22 13.53
CA GLN A 101 -3.33 1.21 14.50
C GLN A 101 -1.82 1.13 14.71
N THR A 102 -1.26 -0.08 14.74
CA THR A 102 0.20 -0.26 14.84
C THR A 102 0.91 0.36 13.64
N LEU A 103 0.35 0.16 12.45
CA LEU A 103 0.91 0.69 11.20
C LEU A 103 0.75 2.21 11.10
N ASP A 104 -0.33 2.77 11.63
CA ASP A 104 -0.51 4.22 11.78
C ASP A 104 0.55 4.84 12.71
N VAL A 105 0.91 4.16 13.81
CA VAL A 105 2.02 4.61 14.67
C VAL A 105 3.37 4.50 13.94
N MET A 106 3.60 3.41 13.20
CA MET A 106 4.84 3.22 12.44
C MET A 106 4.97 4.23 11.29
N SER A 107 3.89 4.57 10.60
CA SER A 107 3.89 5.51 9.48
C SER A 107 4.44 6.88 9.89
N ARG A 108 4.10 7.34 11.09
CA ARG A 108 4.64 8.57 11.67
C ARG A 108 6.16 8.52 11.84
N HIS A 109 6.69 7.41 12.35
CA HIS A 109 8.14 7.25 12.53
C HIS A 109 8.87 7.20 11.18
N ILE A 110 8.28 6.54 10.18
CA ILE A 110 8.80 6.50 8.81
C ILE A 110 8.81 7.92 8.21
N ALA A 111 7.71 8.67 8.32
CA ALA A 111 7.62 10.04 7.83
C ALA A 111 8.68 10.96 8.47
N LEU A 112 8.86 10.87 9.79
CA LEU A 112 9.91 11.60 10.51
C LEU A 112 11.33 11.22 10.05
N ALA A 113 11.56 9.96 9.69
CA ALA A 113 12.86 9.50 9.20
C ALA A 113 13.13 9.96 7.75
N MET A 114 12.09 10.13 6.92
CA MET A 114 12.20 10.64 5.55
C MET A 114 12.50 12.15 5.49
N GLY A 115 12.07 12.91 6.48
CA GLY A 115 12.29 14.36 6.57
C GLY A 115 13.68 14.77 7.08
N ARG A 116 14.64 13.85 7.15
CA ARG A 116 16.01 14.07 7.63
C ARG A 116 17.02 13.92 6.50
#